data_AF-A0A8S3GRZ5-F1
#
_entry.id   AF-A0A8S3GRZ5-F1
#
_cell.length_a   1.000
_cell.length_b   1.000
_cell.length_c   1.000
_cell.angle_alpha   90.00
_cell.angle_beta   90.00
_cell.angle_gamma   90.00
#
_symmetry.space_group_name_H-M   'P 1'
#
loop_
_entity.id
_entity.type
_entity.pdbx_description
1 polymer ?
#
loop_
_entity_poly.entity_id
_entity_poly.type
_entity_poly.pdbx_seq_one_letter_code
_entity_poly.pdbx_strand_id
1 'polypeptide(L)'
;MKPTKIQLNSWYSMDKKNNFFLEKAMNYRRKYITINLNFINNEQITFDFENFIFNNQQDTVGGFLRWVPKFVSYATKLPLANNAKLSATFDITLLTTSYVEQAIQD
;
A
#
# COMPACT_ATOMS: atom_id res chain seq x y z
N MET A 1 -11.70 -20.98 -2.31
CA MET A 1 -11.71 -19.69 -3.05
C MET A 1 -11.25 -19.99 -4.46
N LYS A 2 -11.99 -19.58 -5.51
CA LYS A 2 -11.53 -19.75 -6.89
C LYS A 2 -10.32 -18.83 -7.13
N PRO A 3 -9.24 -19.27 -7.79
CA PRO A 3 -8.12 -18.40 -8.11
C PRO A 3 -8.62 -17.26 -8.99
N THR A 4 -8.41 -16.02 -8.53
CA THR A 4 -8.71 -14.83 -9.31
C THR A 4 -7.73 -14.78 -10.47
N LYS A 5 -8.21 -14.77 -11.71
CA LYS A 5 -7.33 -14.56 -12.86
C LYS A 5 -6.68 -13.18 -12.72
N ILE A 6 -5.37 -13.16 -12.51
CA ILE A 6 -4.58 -11.94 -12.42
C ILE A 6 -4.59 -11.29 -13.82
N GLN A 7 -4.95 -10.02 -13.87
CA GLN A 7 -4.96 -9.19 -15.06
C GLN A 7 -3.71 -8.30 -15.04
N LEU A 8 -3.09 -8.15 -16.20
CA LEU A 8 -2.00 -7.21 -16.37
C LEU A 8 -2.50 -5.77 -16.18
N ASN A 9 -1.59 -4.87 -15.79
CA ASN A 9 -1.85 -3.44 -15.62
C ASN A 9 -3.03 -3.10 -14.68
N SER A 10 -3.28 -3.96 -13.69
CA SER A 10 -4.38 -3.82 -12.74
C SER A 10 -3.87 -3.73 -11.31
N TRP A 11 -4.50 -2.89 -10.50
CA TRP A 11 -4.18 -2.77 -9.07
C TRP A 11 -5.05 -3.73 -8.25
N TYR A 12 -4.41 -4.46 -7.34
CA TYR A 12 -5.07 -5.38 -6.42
C TYR A 12 -4.86 -4.95 -4.98
N SER A 13 -5.93 -4.96 -4.19
CA SER A 13 -5.84 -4.77 -2.76
C SER A 13 -5.40 -6.06 -2.08
N MET A 14 -4.47 -5.96 -1.13
CA MET A 14 -4.11 -7.07 -0.26
C MET A 14 -5.25 -7.38 0.72
N ASP A 15 -5.37 -8.66 1.11
CA ASP A 15 -6.26 -9.01 2.21
C ASP A 15 -5.78 -8.37 3.53
N LYS A 16 -6.72 -8.20 4.47
CA LYS A 16 -6.47 -7.46 5.73
C LYS A 16 -5.27 -8.02 6.51
N LYS A 17 -5.09 -9.35 6.52
CA LYS A 17 -4.02 -10.00 7.29
C LYS A 17 -2.67 -9.70 6.64
N ASN A 18 -2.53 -9.95 5.35
CA ASN A 18 -1.27 -9.70 4.64
C ASN A 18 -0.93 -8.21 4.57
N ASN A 19 -1.93 -7.34 4.38
CA ASN A 19 -1.74 -5.89 4.43
C ASN A 19 -1.17 -5.45 5.78
N PHE A 20 -1.71 -5.96 6.89
CA PHE A 20 -1.19 -5.64 8.24
C PHE A 20 0.27 -6.10 8.42
N PHE A 21 0.63 -7.28 7.90
CA PHE A 21 2.01 -7.75 7.96
C PHE A 21 2.98 -6.87 7.15
N LEU A 22 2.60 -6.49 5.93
CA LEU A 22 3.39 -5.59 5.08
C LEU A 22 3.55 -4.20 5.71
N GLU A 23 2.46 -3.65 6.24
CA GLU A 23 2.45 -2.36 6.94
C GLU A 23 3.37 -2.38 8.18
N LYS A 24 3.29 -3.44 8.98
CA LYS A 24 4.19 -3.65 10.12
C LYS A 24 5.65 -3.71 9.65
N ALA A 25 5.95 -4.48 8.59
CA ALA A 25 7.30 -4.62 8.07
C ALA A 25 7.90 -3.30 7.58
N MET A 26 7.12 -2.49 6.85
CA MET A 26 7.52 -1.15 6.43
C MET A 26 7.76 -0.22 7.63
N ASN A 27 6.90 -0.25 8.65
CA ASN A 27 7.09 0.53 9.87
C ASN A 27 8.37 0.14 10.65
N TYR A 28 8.78 -1.12 10.56
CA TYR A 28 10.07 -1.60 11.10
C TYR A 28 11.26 -1.41 10.13
N ARG A 29 11.08 -0.65 9.04
CA ARG A 29 12.11 -0.36 8.03
C ARG A 29 12.77 -1.62 7.46
N ARG A 30 12.01 -2.72 7.33
CA ARG A 30 12.50 -3.89 6.60
C ARG A 30 12.66 -3.51 5.13
N LYS A 31 13.75 -3.98 4.51
CA LYS A 31 13.95 -3.85 3.06
C LYS A 31 13.18 -4.91 2.28
N TYR A 32 13.21 -6.14 2.78
CA TYR A 32 12.59 -7.28 2.13
C TYR A 32 11.65 -8.02 3.08
N ILE A 33 10.55 -8.53 2.56
CA ILE A 33 9.70 -9.49 3.26
C ILE A 33 9.16 -10.52 2.28
N THR A 34 9.09 -11.76 2.71
CA THR A 34 8.56 -12.85 1.90
C THR A 34 7.28 -13.38 2.55
N ILE A 35 6.17 -13.41 1.82
CA ILE A 35 4.87 -13.90 2.28
C ILE A 35 4.22 -14.81 1.24
N ASN A 36 3.37 -15.72 1.70
CA ASN A 36 2.58 -16.58 0.81
C ASN A 36 1.26 -15.89 0.49
N LEU A 37 0.98 -15.67 -0.81
CA LEU A 37 -0.24 -15.01 -1.26
C LEU A 37 -1.25 -16.01 -1.79
N ASN A 38 -2.40 -16.09 -1.14
CA ASN A 38 -3.45 -17.04 -1.51
C ASN A 38 -4.03 -16.82 -2.91
N PHE A 39 -4.00 -15.59 -3.43
CA PHE A 39 -4.57 -15.27 -4.74
C PHE A 39 -3.64 -15.57 -5.91
N ILE A 40 -2.36 -15.85 -5.66
CA ILE A 40 -1.37 -16.30 -6.65
C ILE A 40 -1.05 -17.78 -6.39
N ASN A 41 -2.07 -18.65 -6.35
CA ASN A 41 -1.89 -20.09 -6.12
C ASN A 41 -1.03 -20.46 -4.88
N ASN A 42 -1.12 -19.69 -3.79
CA ASN A 42 -0.26 -19.84 -2.60
C ASN A 42 1.25 -19.69 -2.89
N GLU A 43 1.64 -19.00 -3.97
CA GLU A 43 3.03 -18.73 -4.26
C GLU A 43 3.66 -17.82 -3.21
N GLN A 44 4.96 -18.07 -3.00
CA GLN A 44 5.79 -17.28 -2.13
C GLN A 44 6.29 -16.05 -2.88
N ILE A 45 5.88 -14.86 -2.41
CA ILE A 45 6.20 -13.58 -3.01
C ILE A 45 7.15 -12.81 -2.10
N THR A 46 8.23 -12.32 -2.66
CA THR A 46 9.16 -11.40 -2.01
C THR A 46 8.83 -9.98 -2.41
N PHE A 47 8.64 -9.12 -1.41
CA PHE A 47 8.43 -7.70 -1.56
C PHE A 47 9.73 -6.98 -1.26
N ASP A 48 10.14 -6.12 -2.18
CA ASP A 48 11.22 -5.15 -2.01
C ASP A 48 10.59 -3.78 -1.72
N PHE A 49 10.70 -3.35 -0.48
CA PHE A 49 10.19 -2.06 -0.01
C PHE A 49 11.11 -0.88 -0.33
N GLU A 50 12.36 -1.13 -0.71
CA GLU A 50 13.29 -0.08 -1.14
C GLU A 50 12.93 0.37 -2.57
N ASN A 51 12.63 -0.59 -3.44
CA ASN A 51 12.30 -0.34 -4.84
C ASN A 51 10.79 -0.34 -5.13
N PHE A 52 9.95 -0.64 -4.13
CA PHE A 52 8.50 -0.77 -4.28
C PHE A 52 8.10 -1.78 -5.38
N ILE A 53 8.75 -2.93 -5.39
CA ILE A 53 8.47 -4.03 -6.34
C ILE A 53 8.22 -5.34 -5.60
N PHE A 54 7.68 -6.33 -6.30
CA PHE A 54 7.61 -7.69 -5.82
C PHE A 54 7.84 -8.69 -6.94
N ASN A 55 8.30 -9.87 -6.56
CA ASN A 55 8.50 -11.01 -7.44
C ASN A 55 8.25 -12.33 -6.70
N ASN A 56 7.86 -13.36 -7.44
CA ASN A 56 7.94 -14.74 -6.95
C ASN A 56 9.36 -15.29 -7.11
N GLN A 57 9.64 -16.44 -6.50
CA GLN A 57 10.98 -17.05 -6.54
C GLN A 57 11.47 -17.41 -7.95
N GLN A 58 10.56 -17.61 -8.90
CA GLN A 58 10.87 -18.02 -10.27
C GLN A 58 10.92 -16.84 -11.25
N ASP A 59 10.72 -15.61 -10.77
CA ASP A 59 10.60 -14.38 -11.57
C ASP A 59 9.57 -14.47 -12.72
N THR A 60 8.58 -15.35 -12.58
CA THR A 60 7.47 -15.50 -13.55
C THR A 60 6.29 -14.59 -13.22
N VAL A 61 6.19 -14.14 -11.97
CA VAL A 61 5.17 -13.23 -11.48
C VAL A 61 5.85 -12.09 -10.75
N GLY A 62 5.61 -10.87 -11.20
CA GLY A 62 6.14 -9.68 -10.55
C GLY A 62 5.32 -8.45 -10.86
N GLY A 63 5.60 -7.38 -10.13
CA GLY A 63 4.91 -6.12 -10.30
C GLY A 63 5.36 -5.07 -9.30
N PHE A 64 4.52 -4.05 -9.14
CA PHE A 64 4.80 -2.89 -8.31
C PHE A 64 3.97 -2.91 -7.04
N LEU A 65 4.55 -2.42 -5.95
CA LEU A 65 3.86 -2.16 -4.70
C LEU A 65 3.42 -0.69 -4.67
N ARG A 66 2.17 -0.45 -4.27
CA ARG A 66 1.68 0.89 -3.97
C ARG A 66 1.30 0.98 -2.51
N TRP A 67 1.98 1.82 -1.75
CA TRP A 67 1.57 2.18 -0.41
C TRP A 67 0.70 3.44 -0.46
N VAL A 68 -0.53 3.34 0.05
CA VAL A 68 -1.48 4.46 0.08
C VAL A 68 -1.66 4.87 1.54
N PRO A 69 -1.20 6.07 1.94
CA PRO A 69 -1.45 6.59 3.28
C PRO A 69 -2.95 6.65 3.55
N LYS A 70 -3.38 6.16 4.71
CA LYS A 70 -4.76 6.35 5.17
C LYS A 70 -4.85 7.73 5.83
N PHE A 71 -5.66 8.62 5.26
CA PHE A 71 -6.07 9.81 5.97
C PHE A 71 -6.98 9.40 7.13
N VAL A 72 -6.48 9.52 8.36
CA VAL A 72 -7.31 9.40 9.56
C VAL A 72 -7.92 10.77 9.78
N SER A 73 -9.23 10.89 9.56
CA SER A 73 -9.99 12.09 9.90
C SER A 73 -10.88 11.81 11.08
N TYR A 74 -10.92 12.75 12.01
CA TYR A 74 -11.85 12.75 13.13
C TYR A 74 -13.29 13.14 12.71
N ALA A 75 -13.48 13.54 11.45
CA ALA A 75 -14.80 13.87 10.92
C ALA A 75 -15.59 12.59 10.55
N THR A 76 -16.82 12.48 11.04
CA THR A 76 -17.73 11.34 10.80
C THR A 76 -18.21 11.23 9.35
N LYS A 77 -17.98 12.25 8.51
CA LYS A 77 -18.29 12.24 7.07
C LYS A 77 -17.13 12.84 6.29
N LEU A 78 -16.34 11.97 5.66
CA LEU A 78 -15.37 12.39 4.65
C LEU A 78 -16.06 12.47 3.28
N PRO A 79 -15.91 13.58 2.52
CA PRO A 79 -16.31 13.59 1.12
C PRO A 79 -15.51 12.52 0.36
N LEU A 80 -16.15 11.83 -0.58
CA LEU A 80 -15.49 10.84 -1.44
C LEU A 80 -14.35 11.53 -2.19
N ALA A 81 -13.12 11.08 -1.93
CA ALA A 81 -11.94 11.55 -2.64
C ALA A 81 -12.06 11.15 -4.12
N ASN A 82 -12.36 12.11 -4.99
CA ASN A 82 -12.34 11.90 -6.44
C ASN A 82 -10.92 12.11 -6.96
N ASN A 83 -10.14 11.03 -7.00
CA ASN A 83 -8.76 11.03 -7.49
C ASN A 83 -8.63 11.41 -8.99
N ALA A 84 -9.73 11.56 -9.74
CA ALA A 84 -9.70 11.99 -11.14
C ALA A 84 -9.69 13.52 -11.30
N LYS A 85 -9.90 14.29 -10.23
CA LYS A 85 -9.82 15.75 -10.24
C LYS A 85 -8.85 16.22 -9.15
N LEU A 86 -7.56 16.00 -9.36
CA LEU A 86 -6.54 16.79 -8.67
C LEU A 86 -6.70 18.23 -9.16
N SER A 87 -7.29 19.11 -8.35
CA SER A 87 -7.27 20.54 -8.67
C SER A 87 -5.82 21.02 -8.52
N ALA A 88 -5.35 21.79 -9.50
CA ALA A 88 -3.96 22.23 -9.62
C ALA A 88 -3.50 23.22 -8.52
N THR A 89 -4.25 23.33 -7.41
CA THR A 89 -4.10 24.37 -6.39
C THR A 89 -3.81 23.82 -5.00
N PHE A 90 -3.55 22.52 -4.85
CA PHE A 90 -3.09 21.98 -3.58
C PHE A 90 -1.57 21.95 -3.56
N ASP A 91 -0.97 22.76 -2.69
CA ASP A 91 0.44 22.62 -2.35
C ASP A 91 0.63 21.28 -1.63
N ILE A 92 1.17 20.31 -2.36
CA ILE A 92 1.54 19.01 -1.81
C ILE A 92 2.71 19.26 -0.87
N THR A 93 2.40 19.39 0.42
CA THR A 93 3.40 19.52 1.47
C THR A 93 3.66 18.15 2.08
N LEU A 94 4.93 17.80 2.25
CA LEU A 94 5.33 16.56 2.89
C LEU A 94 4.79 16.54 4.33
N LEU A 95 4.10 15.46 4.72
CA LEU A 95 3.64 15.29 6.10
C LEU A 95 4.86 15.05 6.99
N THR A 96 5.42 16.13 7.53
CA THR A 96 6.54 16.10 8.48
C THR A 96 6.02 15.97 9.91
N THR A 97 6.90 15.53 10.82
CA THR A 97 6.57 15.33 12.24
C THR A 97 5.98 16.59 12.88
N SER A 98 6.46 17.78 12.48
CA SER A 98 5.94 19.07 12.96
C SER A 98 4.48 19.34 12.56
N TYR A 99 4.05 18.91 11.38
CA TYR A 99 2.65 19.02 10.97
C TYR A 99 1.73 18.05 11.72
N VAL A 100 2.26 16.89 12.13
CA VAL A 100 1.52 15.93 12.97
C VAL A 100 1.35 16.47 14.39
N GLU A 101 2.38 17.12 14.94
CA GLU A 101 2.33 17.73 16.27
C GLU A 101 1.33 18.89 16.35
N GLN A 102 1.23 19.72 15.31
CA GLN A 102 0.22 20.79 15.23
C GLN A 102 -1.21 20.25 15.27
N ALA A 103 -1.50 19.19 14.53
CA ALA A 103 -2.84 18.61 14.48
C ALA A 103 -3.29 17.92 15.78
N ILE A 104 -2.37 17.69 16.74
CA ILE A 104 -2.66 17.13 18.06
C ILE A 104 -2.95 18.23 19.09
N GLN A 105 -2.54 19.47 18.81
CA GLN A 105 -2.68 20.62 19.73
C GLN A 105 -3.95 21.45 19.49
N ASP A 106 -4.65 21.24 18.37
CA ASP A 106 -5.98 21.80 18.06
C ASP A 106 -7.11 20.83 18.41
#